data_AF-A0A418X066-F1
#
_entry.id   AF-A0A418X066-F1
#
_cell.length_a   1.000
_cell.length_b   1.000
_cell.length_c   1.000
_cell.angle_alpha   90.00
_cell.angle_beta   90.00
_cell.angle_gamma   90.00
#
_symmetry.space_group_name_H-M   'P 1'
#
loop_
_entity.id
_entity.type
_entity.pdbx_description
1 polymer ?
#
loop_
_entity_poly.entity_id
_entity_poly.type
_entity_poly.pdbx_seq_one_letter_code
_entity_poly.pdbx_strand_id
1 'polypeptide(L)'
;MQIWPDRIKGIMDKEELILTLLNVVWSNINPRLVKTNRNTKSKHFLKNDFQNAFVNRIVGFLGELAYVTVTADRPGIFPGGWFVPDEKEDNPLAAKCYYTVADSIGGDLVKVYTVLAKHMPEKQLFVLVAQDGIDVRNLSRDSYAYYLFSRTESVFQQVSHTEFFQCWKKRGAPRPQLPDIRDQINRETVAYVKRLLSNSAISAEALRLKLLDRFVFDVEIAGHHLKGRPSDIDFIKLRSDGCIVPIDVKDKYVSRKGTLGVNLDHLPFFLDLDQIFGTESQYVVRVSETGPDRALVEWRYIAMREFSLARTGRGNCGANGKDAEDTPELPLADFKVWSPPGTKDP
;
A
#
# COMPACT_ATOMS: atom_id res chain seq x y z
N MET A 1 19.48 17.22 -7.28
CA MET A 1 19.20 16.15 -8.26
C MET A 1 17.72 15.88 -8.16
N GLN A 2 16.91 16.37 -9.10
CA GLN A 2 15.47 16.12 -9.15
C GLN A 2 15.27 14.60 -9.29
N ILE A 3 14.59 13.98 -8.32
CA ILE A 3 14.35 12.53 -8.30
C ILE A 3 13.26 12.13 -9.31
N TRP A 4 12.56 13.11 -9.88
CA TRP A 4 11.49 12.94 -10.86
C TRP A 4 11.83 13.76 -12.11
N PRO A 5 12.41 13.14 -13.16
CA PRO A 5 12.61 13.86 -14.42
C PRO A 5 11.25 14.15 -15.07
N ASP A 6 11.12 15.32 -15.70
CA ASP A 6 9.97 15.82 -16.49
C ASP A 6 9.65 14.98 -17.76
N ARG A 7 9.83 13.66 -17.70
CA ARG A 7 9.76 12.72 -18.84
C ARG A 7 8.41 12.01 -18.97
N ILE A 8 7.31 12.63 -18.57
CA ILE A 8 5.98 12.08 -18.87
C ILE A 8 5.26 13.00 -19.87
N LYS A 9 5.67 12.91 -21.14
CA LYS A 9 4.81 13.34 -22.25
C LYS A 9 3.62 12.38 -22.30
N GLY A 10 2.45 12.87 -21.91
CA GLY A 10 1.19 12.12 -21.96
C GLY A 10 0.74 11.58 -20.61
N ILE A 11 0.87 12.35 -19.52
CA ILE A 11 0.14 12.05 -18.28
C ILE A 11 -1.34 11.99 -18.65
N MET A 12 -1.90 10.79 -18.61
CA MET A 12 -3.33 10.56 -18.73
C MET A 12 -4.07 11.45 -17.73
N ASP A 13 -5.28 11.87 -18.09
CA ASP A 13 -6.11 12.64 -17.19
C ASP A 13 -6.26 11.93 -15.83
N LYS A 14 -6.13 12.69 -14.74
CA LYS A 14 -6.22 12.19 -13.36
C LYS A 14 -7.53 11.44 -13.15
N GLU A 15 -8.61 11.89 -13.80
CA GLU A 15 -9.90 11.19 -13.76
C GLU A 15 -9.84 9.77 -14.35
N GLU A 16 -9.09 9.58 -15.43
CA GLU A 16 -8.94 8.28 -16.08
C GLU A 16 -8.12 7.31 -15.22
N LEU A 17 -7.03 7.79 -14.60
CA LEU A 17 -6.26 7.03 -13.62
C LEU A 17 -7.12 6.57 -12.44
N ILE A 18 -7.95 7.48 -11.92
CA ILE A 18 -8.89 7.17 -10.84
C ILE A 18 -9.83 6.05 -11.29
N LEU A 19 -10.51 6.21 -12.43
CA LEU A 19 -11.47 5.22 -12.92
C LEU A 19 -10.84 3.83 -13.13
N THR A 20 -9.66 3.76 -13.70
CA THR A 20 -8.94 2.50 -13.88
C THR A 20 -8.55 1.88 -12.53
N LEU A 21 -8.06 2.69 -11.58
CA LEU A 21 -7.76 2.21 -10.23
C LEU A 21 -9.01 1.63 -9.55
N LEU A 22 -10.17 2.25 -9.73
CA LEU A 22 -11.43 1.74 -9.18
C LEU A 22 -11.75 0.36 -9.75
N ASN A 23 -11.60 0.18 -11.06
CA ASN A 23 -11.82 -1.11 -11.72
C ASN A 23 -10.86 -2.18 -11.18
N VAL A 24 -9.57 -1.87 -11.06
CA VAL A 24 -8.56 -2.79 -10.52
C VAL A 24 -8.89 -3.20 -9.09
N VAL A 25 -9.19 -2.25 -8.22
CA VAL A 25 -9.49 -2.52 -6.81
C VAL A 25 -10.78 -3.33 -6.66
N TRP A 26 -11.82 -2.99 -7.43
CA TRP A 26 -13.08 -3.75 -7.45
C TRP A 26 -12.89 -5.19 -7.90
N SER A 27 -11.96 -5.42 -8.84
CA SER A 27 -11.70 -6.72 -9.46
C SER A 27 -11.30 -7.83 -8.46
N ASN A 28 -10.76 -7.46 -7.30
CA ASN A 28 -10.32 -8.40 -6.26
C ASN A 28 -11.29 -8.49 -5.07
N ILE A 29 -12.46 -7.85 -5.17
CA ILE A 29 -13.51 -7.97 -4.16
C ILE A 29 -14.38 -9.16 -4.55
N ASN A 30 -14.13 -10.30 -3.90
CA ASN A 30 -14.85 -11.53 -4.18
C ASN A 30 -16.19 -11.57 -3.41
N PRO A 31 -17.34 -11.66 -4.10
CA PRO A 31 -18.64 -11.73 -3.45
C PRO A 31 -18.82 -12.90 -2.48
N ARG A 32 -18.09 -14.01 -2.71
CA ARG A 32 -18.21 -15.25 -1.93
C ARG A 32 -17.35 -15.29 -0.66
N LEU A 33 -16.40 -14.36 -0.50
CA LEU A 33 -15.50 -14.30 0.66
C LEU A 33 -15.86 -13.21 1.67
N VAL A 34 -16.75 -12.29 1.31
CA VAL A 34 -17.35 -11.39 2.28
C VAL A 34 -18.34 -12.21 3.09
N LYS A 35 -17.90 -12.68 4.27
CA LYS A 35 -18.82 -13.27 5.24
C LYS A 35 -19.94 -12.25 5.49
N THR A 36 -21.17 -12.60 5.14
CA THR A 36 -22.38 -11.85 5.43
C THR A 36 -22.60 -11.86 6.94
N ASN A 37 -21.84 -11.04 7.66
CA ASN A 37 -22.02 -10.82 9.07
C ASN A 37 -21.44 -9.44 9.36
N ARG A 38 -22.27 -8.42 9.17
CA ARG A 38 -22.43 -7.31 10.12
C ARG A 38 -23.46 -6.34 9.51
N ASN A 39 -24.58 -6.17 10.19
CA ASN A 39 -25.41 -4.98 10.05
C ASN A 39 -24.58 -3.76 10.49
N THR A 40 -23.67 -3.30 9.61
CA THR A 40 -22.99 -2.04 9.81
C THR A 40 -23.97 -0.95 9.41
N LYS A 41 -24.34 -0.10 10.36
CA LYS A 41 -24.81 1.26 10.06
C LYS A 41 -23.63 2.07 9.49
N SER A 42 -23.03 1.59 8.39
CA SER A 42 -22.01 2.28 7.62
C SER A 42 -22.70 3.30 6.72
N LYS A 43 -21.93 4.26 6.21
CA LYS A 43 -22.35 5.49 5.52
C LYS A 43 -23.67 5.31 4.75
N HIS A 44 -24.64 6.20 4.95
CA HIS A 44 -26.03 6.06 4.46
C HIS A 44 -26.19 5.75 2.96
N PHE A 45 -25.16 5.99 2.15
CA PHE A 45 -25.13 5.72 0.70
C PHE A 45 -24.62 4.32 0.31
N LEU A 46 -24.04 3.55 1.23
CA LEU A 46 -23.52 2.21 0.95
C LEU A 46 -24.66 1.19 0.95
N LYS A 47 -24.86 0.50 -0.17
CA LYS A 47 -25.98 -0.44 -0.33
C LYS A 47 -25.73 -1.81 0.30
N ASN A 48 -24.47 -2.22 0.45
CA ASN A 48 -24.10 -3.55 0.93
C ASN A 48 -22.65 -3.60 1.46
N ASP A 49 -22.29 -4.72 2.09
CA ASP A 49 -20.96 -4.98 2.63
C ASP A 49 -19.85 -4.96 1.55
N PHE A 50 -20.18 -5.26 0.28
CA PHE A 50 -19.22 -5.21 -0.83
C PHE A 50 -18.77 -3.79 -1.14
N GLN A 51 -19.71 -2.86 -1.22
CA GLN A 51 -19.40 -1.44 -1.41
C GLN A 51 -18.64 -0.87 -0.21
N ASN A 52 -18.95 -1.33 1.01
CA ASN A 52 -18.18 -0.98 2.20
C ASN A 52 -16.74 -1.50 2.10
N ALA A 53 -16.52 -2.77 1.76
CA ALA A 53 -15.20 -3.35 1.57
C ALA A 53 -14.40 -2.62 0.48
N PHE A 54 -15.04 -2.23 -0.62
CA PHE A 54 -14.44 -1.44 -1.69
C PHE A 54 -13.96 -0.08 -1.21
N VAL A 55 -14.83 0.68 -0.57
CA VAL A 55 -14.48 1.99 -0.01
C VAL A 55 -13.37 1.86 1.03
N ASN A 56 -13.39 0.82 1.85
CA ASN A 56 -12.37 0.60 2.88
C ASN A 56 -11.00 0.29 2.28
N ARG A 57 -10.96 -0.48 1.19
CA ARG A 57 -9.72 -0.76 0.47
C ARG A 57 -9.10 0.52 -0.08
N ILE A 58 -9.91 1.41 -0.63
CA ILE A 58 -9.45 2.72 -1.12
C ILE A 58 -8.98 3.62 0.02
N VAL A 59 -9.77 3.73 1.09
CA VAL A 59 -9.39 4.50 2.27
C VAL A 59 -8.09 3.98 2.89
N GLY A 60 -7.83 2.68 2.80
CA GLY A 60 -6.62 2.03 3.29
C GLY A 60 -5.33 2.63 2.73
N PHE A 61 -5.32 3.02 1.46
CA PHE A 61 -4.13 3.56 0.79
C PHE A 61 -4.15 5.08 0.54
N LEU A 62 -5.15 5.82 1.04
CA LEU A 62 -5.19 7.28 0.91
C LEU A 62 -3.98 7.95 1.59
N GLY A 63 -3.59 7.42 2.76
CA GLY A 63 -2.40 7.90 3.47
C GLY A 63 -1.14 7.73 2.63
N GLU A 64 -0.98 6.59 1.99
CA GLU A 64 0.16 6.30 1.11
C GLU A 64 0.21 7.24 -0.09
N LEU A 65 -0.92 7.46 -0.77
CA LEU A 65 -1.00 8.39 -1.91
C LEU A 65 -0.59 9.82 -1.54
N ALA A 66 -1.08 10.30 -0.39
CA ALA A 66 -0.69 11.61 0.14
C ALA A 66 0.79 11.63 0.55
N TYR A 67 1.30 10.52 1.10
CA TYR A 67 2.69 10.40 1.54
C TYR A 67 3.67 10.46 0.37
N VAL A 68 3.40 9.76 -0.74
CA VAL A 68 4.18 9.88 -1.98
C VAL A 68 4.30 11.35 -2.38
N THR A 69 3.16 12.06 -2.37
CA THR A 69 3.10 13.45 -2.80
C THR A 69 3.96 14.37 -1.93
N VAL A 70 3.96 14.20 -0.60
CA VAL A 70 4.76 15.04 0.32
C VAL A 70 6.20 14.56 0.53
N THR A 71 6.56 13.38 0.02
CA THR A 71 7.92 12.82 0.09
C THR A 71 8.62 12.76 -1.26
N ALA A 72 8.00 13.22 -2.35
CA ALA A 72 8.57 13.18 -3.70
C ALA A 72 10.00 13.75 -3.76
N ASP A 73 10.27 14.84 -3.05
CA ASP A 73 11.59 15.49 -3.02
C ASP A 73 12.48 15.04 -1.85
N ARG A 74 12.04 14.06 -1.04
CA ARG A 74 12.81 13.56 0.10
C ARG A 74 13.78 12.47 -0.35
N PRO A 75 15.10 12.73 -0.35
CA PRO A 75 16.06 11.67 -0.61
C PRO A 75 15.97 10.58 0.46
N GLY A 76 16.16 9.34 0.05
CA GLY A 76 16.20 8.20 0.95
C GLY A 76 14.83 7.60 1.32
N ILE A 77 13.72 8.08 0.77
CA ILE A 77 12.41 7.40 0.88
C ILE A 77 12.13 6.68 -0.44
N PHE A 78 11.82 5.39 -0.34
CA PHE A 78 11.55 4.52 -1.48
C PHE A 78 10.18 3.86 -1.33
N PRO A 79 9.51 3.50 -2.44
CA PRO A 79 8.37 2.61 -2.36
C PRO A 79 8.79 1.33 -1.64
N GLY A 80 7.94 0.87 -0.73
CA GLY A 80 8.10 -0.46 -0.16
C GLY A 80 7.52 -1.50 -1.12
N GLY A 81 7.20 -2.67 -0.60
CA GLY A 81 6.85 -3.80 -1.44
C GLY A 81 6.14 -4.90 -0.69
N TRP A 82 5.83 -5.95 -1.42
CA TRP A 82 4.93 -7.01 -0.98
C TRP A 82 5.67 -8.27 -0.60
N PHE A 83 5.16 -8.89 0.45
CA PHE A 83 5.38 -10.29 0.81
C PHE A 83 4.10 -11.06 0.53
N VAL A 84 4.14 -11.97 -0.44
CA VAL A 84 2.98 -12.78 -0.82
C VAL A 84 3.35 -14.26 -0.78
N PRO A 85 2.96 -14.99 0.28
CA PRO A 85 3.16 -16.43 0.34
C PRO A 85 2.39 -17.16 -0.78
N ASP A 86 2.91 -18.28 -1.27
CA ASP A 86 2.36 -19.05 -2.39
C ASP A 86 1.35 -20.13 -2.02
N GLU A 87 1.28 -20.47 -0.73
CA GLU A 87 0.32 -21.40 -0.15
C GLU A 87 -0.57 -20.71 0.89
N LYS A 88 -1.49 -21.43 1.54
CA LYS A 88 -2.34 -20.89 2.63
C LYS A 88 -1.54 -20.68 3.93
N GLU A 89 -0.41 -20.00 3.82
CA GLU A 89 0.42 -19.60 4.95
C GLU A 89 -0.11 -18.28 5.52
N ASP A 90 -0.22 -18.22 6.84
CA ASP A 90 -0.65 -17.03 7.57
C ASP A 90 0.52 -16.06 7.83
N ASN A 91 1.76 -16.56 7.84
CA ASN A 91 2.96 -15.75 8.00
C ASN A 91 3.40 -15.13 6.66
N PRO A 92 3.31 -13.80 6.47
CA PRO A 92 3.72 -13.15 5.24
C PRO A 92 5.21 -13.31 4.94
N LEU A 93 6.07 -13.38 5.97
CA LEU A 93 7.52 -13.53 5.82
C LEU A 93 7.92 -14.93 5.31
N ALA A 94 7.00 -15.89 5.25
CA ALA A 94 7.22 -17.16 4.56
C ALA A 94 7.22 -17.03 3.03
N ALA A 95 6.93 -15.83 2.48
CA ALA A 95 6.96 -15.59 1.05
C ALA A 95 8.34 -15.92 0.44
N LYS A 96 8.29 -16.63 -0.69
CA LYS A 96 9.46 -16.99 -1.52
C LYS A 96 10.12 -15.78 -2.17
N CYS A 97 9.34 -14.72 -2.39
CA CYS A 97 9.84 -13.48 -2.94
C CYS A 97 9.32 -12.25 -2.21
N TYR A 98 10.08 -11.18 -2.35
CA TYR A 98 9.67 -9.80 -2.08
C TYR A 98 9.69 -9.04 -3.41
N TYR A 99 8.67 -8.24 -3.68
CA TYR A 99 8.66 -7.41 -4.89
C TYR A 99 8.16 -5.99 -4.63
N THR A 100 8.74 -5.05 -5.35
CA THR A 100 8.36 -3.63 -5.34
C THR A 100 7.97 -3.20 -6.74
N VAL A 101 6.95 -2.36 -6.86
CA VAL A 101 6.67 -1.61 -8.09
C VAL A 101 7.29 -0.23 -7.95
N ALA A 102 8.11 0.16 -8.92
CA ALA A 102 8.83 1.43 -8.92
C ALA A 102 8.80 2.08 -10.32
N ASP A 103 8.97 3.41 -10.36
CA ASP A 103 9.02 4.13 -11.64
C ASP A 103 10.36 3.96 -12.38
N SER A 104 11.44 3.72 -11.63
CA SER A 104 12.77 3.45 -12.22
C SER A 104 13.68 2.72 -11.25
N ILE A 105 14.75 2.14 -11.78
CA ILE A 105 15.83 1.55 -10.98
C ILE A 105 16.98 2.57 -10.90
N GLY A 106 17.20 3.10 -9.71
CA GLY A 106 18.29 4.03 -9.40
C GLY A 106 19.33 3.45 -8.44
N GLY A 107 20.47 4.14 -8.31
CA GLY A 107 21.58 3.70 -7.45
C GLY A 107 21.19 3.55 -5.97
N ASP A 108 20.27 4.37 -5.45
CA ASP A 108 19.82 4.20 -4.07
C ASP A 108 18.85 3.03 -3.89
N LEU A 109 18.09 2.67 -4.92
CA LEU A 109 17.26 1.44 -4.89
C LEU A 109 18.15 0.19 -4.84
N VAL A 110 19.29 0.20 -5.55
CA VAL A 110 20.31 -0.84 -5.42
C VAL A 110 20.78 -0.97 -3.98
N LYS A 111 21.07 0.13 -3.29
CA LYS A 111 21.48 0.10 -1.86
C LYS A 111 20.39 -0.53 -0.97
N VAL A 112 19.12 -0.15 -1.17
CA VAL A 112 18.00 -0.76 -0.45
C VAL A 112 17.97 -2.27 -0.67
N TYR A 113 18.07 -2.71 -1.92
CA TYR A 113 18.03 -4.14 -2.26
C TYR A 113 19.27 -4.91 -1.81
N THR A 114 20.44 -4.28 -1.74
CA THR A 114 21.64 -4.86 -1.11
C THR A 114 21.38 -5.15 0.38
N VAL A 115 20.72 -4.23 1.10
CA VAL A 115 20.37 -4.44 2.51
C VAL A 115 19.30 -5.53 2.65
N LEU A 116 18.23 -5.49 1.84
CA LEU A 116 17.21 -6.54 1.82
C LEU A 116 17.83 -7.93 1.55
N ALA A 117 18.73 -8.03 0.57
CA ALA A 117 19.40 -9.28 0.20
C ALA A 117 20.29 -9.84 1.31
N LYS A 118 20.94 -8.96 2.08
CA LYS A 118 21.77 -9.34 3.24
C LYS A 118 20.93 -9.94 4.35
N HIS A 119 19.77 -9.33 4.63
CA HIS A 119 18.94 -9.70 5.78
C HIS A 119 17.88 -10.78 5.46
N MET A 120 17.57 -11.00 4.18
CA MET A 120 16.63 -12.02 3.71
C MET A 120 17.25 -12.91 2.61
N PRO A 121 18.30 -13.68 2.94
CA PRO A 121 19.09 -14.43 1.96
C PRO A 121 18.35 -15.62 1.33
N GLU A 122 17.15 -15.95 1.77
CA GLU A 122 16.33 -17.01 1.16
C GLU A 122 15.35 -16.48 0.12
N LYS A 123 15.12 -15.16 0.06
CA LYS A 123 14.09 -14.56 -0.82
C LYS A 123 14.61 -14.15 -2.17
N GLN A 124 13.83 -14.39 -3.21
CA GLN A 124 14.01 -13.71 -4.49
C GLN A 124 13.52 -12.27 -4.37
N LEU A 125 14.32 -11.31 -4.84
CA LEU A 125 14.01 -9.89 -4.70
C LEU A 125 13.77 -9.29 -6.07
N PHE A 126 12.52 -8.93 -6.37
CA PHE A 126 12.13 -8.39 -7.66
C PHE A 126 11.83 -6.89 -7.60
N VAL A 127 12.09 -6.20 -8.70
CA VAL A 127 11.56 -4.86 -8.99
C VAL A 127 10.80 -4.92 -10.31
N LEU A 128 9.60 -4.37 -10.31
CA LEU A 128 8.77 -4.22 -11.50
C LEU A 128 8.76 -2.74 -11.87
N VAL A 129 9.19 -2.43 -13.09
CA VAL A 129 9.20 -1.07 -13.62
C VAL A 129 8.19 -0.99 -14.75
N ALA A 130 7.28 -0.03 -14.70
CA ALA A 130 6.35 0.17 -15.80
C ALA A 130 7.10 0.57 -17.09
N GLN A 131 6.74 -0.04 -18.21
CA GLN A 131 7.32 0.32 -19.50
C GLN A 131 6.88 1.71 -19.93
N ASP A 132 7.69 2.35 -20.78
CA ASP A 132 7.36 3.63 -21.37
C ASP A 132 6.12 3.52 -22.28
N GLY A 133 5.22 4.51 -22.22
CA GLY A 133 4.07 4.60 -23.13
C GLY A 133 2.93 3.60 -22.89
N ILE A 134 2.89 2.93 -21.72
CA ILE A 134 1.79 2.01 -21.39
C ILE A 134 0.41 2.70 -21.41
N ASP A 135 -0.57 2.07 -22.05
CA ASP A 135 -1.98 2.47 -21.91
C ASP A 135 -2.54 1.85 -20.63
N VAL A 136 -2.78 2.69 -19.61
CA VAL A 136 -3.25 2.18 -18.32
C VAL A 136 -4.68 1.64 -18.39
N ARG A 137 -5.46 1.91 -19.46
CA ARG A 137 -6.76 1.24 -19.68
C ARG A 137 -6.62 -0.23 -20.06
N ASN A 138 -5.46 -0.60 -20.62
CA ASN A 138 -5.19 -1.93 -21.13
C ASN A 138 -3.92 -2.50 -20.50
N LEU A 139 -3.85 -2.45 -19.16
CA LEU A 139 -2.74 -3.03 -18.41
C LEU A 139 -2.70 -4.55 -18.61
N SER A 140 -1.49 -5.06 -18.81
CA SER A 140 -1.17 -6.48 -18.89
C SER A 140 0.15 -6.75 -18.17
N ARG A 141 0.56 -8.02 -18.13
CA ARG A 141 1.90 -8.40 -17.64
C ARG A 141 3.01 -7.75 -18.45
N ASP A 142 2.78 -7.51 -19.73
CA ASP A 142 3.76 -6.90 -20.62
C ASP A 142 3.86 -5.38 -20.42
N SER A 143 3.00 -4.78 -19.59
CA SER A 143 3.13 -3.38 -19.16
C SER A 143 4.33 -3.15 -18.22
N TYR A 144 5.04 -4.20 -17.81
CA TYR A 144 6.18 -4.12 -16.90
C TYR A 144 7.45 -4.70 -17.54
N ALA A 145 8.58 -4.12 -17.18
CA ALA A 145 9.88 -4.76 -17.20
C ALA A 145 10.15 -5.35 -15.81
N TYR A 146 10.57 -6.62 -15.78
CA TYR A 146 10.79 -7.37 -14.54
C TYR A 146 12.29 -7.50 -14.30
N TYR A 147 12.71 -7.26 -13.07
CA TYR A 147 14.11 -7.35 -12.70
C TYR A 147 14.28 -8.18 -11.45
N LEU A 148 15.22 -9.12 -11.46
CA LEU A 148 15.68 -9.89 -10.31
C LEU A 148 16.98 -9.29 -9.80
N PHE A 149 17.10 -9.08 -8.49
CA PHE A 149 18.31 -8.56 -7.90
C PHE A 149 19.38 -9.65 -7.73
N SER A 150 20.50 -9.50 -8.43
CA SER A 150 21.70 -10.31 -8.27
C SER A 150 22.48 -9.85 -7.05
N ARG A 151 22.61 -10.73 -6.05
CA ARG A 151 23.28 -10.40 -4.79
C ARG A 151 24.80 -10.36 -4.93
N THR A 152 25.35 -11.24 -5.73
CA THR A 152 26.79 -11.34 -5.99
C THR A 152 27.31 -10.08 -6.68
N GLU A 153 26.56 -9.60 -7.67
CA GLU A 153 26.94 -8.43 -8.46
C GLU A 153 26.36 -7.13 -7.89
N SER A 154 25.37 -7.21 -6.98
CA SER A 154 24.59 -6.08 -6.49
C SER A 154 23.97 -5.25 -7.64
N VAL A 155 23.41 -5.95 -8.63
CA VAL A 155 22.76 -5.33 -9.80
C VAL A 155 21.40 -5.96 -10.06
N PHE A 156 20.54 -5.22 -10.76
CA PHE A 156 19.27 -5.73 -11.26
C PHE A 156 19.47 -6.36 -12.63
N GLN A 157 19.13 -7.64 -12.75
CA GLN A 157 19.14 -8.39 -14.00
C GLN A 157 17.71 -8.48 -14.53
N GLN A 158 17.50 -8.09 -15.78
CA GLN A 158 16.18 -8.18 -16.39
C GLN A 158 15.80 -9.66 -16.60
N VAL A 159 14.59 -10.01 -16.20
CA VAL A 159 14.03 -11.37 -16.27
C VAL A 159 12.69 -11.35 -16.99
N SER A 160 12.18 -12.53 -17.33
CA SER A 160 10.84 -12.65 -17.91
C SER A 160 9.75 -12.50 -16.83
N HIS A 161 8.55 -12.09 -17.24
CA HIS A 161 7.38 -12.13 -16.34
C HIS A 161 7.10 -13.56 -15.85
N THR A 162 7.40 -14.59 -16.66
CA THR A 162 7.23 -16.00 -16.29
C THR A 162 8.08 -16.36 -15.09
N GLU A 163 9.34 -15.90 -15.06
CA GLU A 163 10.25 -16.14 -13.94
C GLU A 163 9.76 -15.48 -12.65
N PHE A 164 9.25 -14.25 -12.73
CA PHE A 164 8.61 -13.59 -11.60
C PHE A 164 7.40 -14.39 -11.07
N PHE A 165 6.47 -14.77 -11.94
CA PHE A 165 5.24 -15.46 -11.54
C PHE A 165 5.45 -16.93 -11.13
N GLN A 166 6.61 -17.53 -11.40
CA GLN A 166 6.96 -18.87 -10.91
C GLN A 166 7.02 -18.96 -9.38
N CYS A 167 7.06 -17.82 -8.68
CA CYS A 167 6.97 -17.77 -7.22
C CYS A 167 5.64 -18.30 -6.68
N TRP A 168 4.56 -18.33 -7.49
CA TRP A 168 3.24 -18.74 -7.05
C TRP A 168 2.64 -19.87 -7.88
N LYS A 169 1.88 -20.75 -7.24
CA LYS A 169 1.14 -21.81 -7.92
C LYS A 169 -0.07 -21.24 -8.65
N LYS A 170 -0.21 -21.52 -9.94
CA LYS A 170 -1.38 -21.11 -10.74
C LYS A 170 -2.68 -21.72 -10.18
N ARG A 171 -3.77 -20.95 -10.22
CA ARG A 171 -5.12 -21.47 -9.99
C ARG A 171 -5.54 -22.33 -11.19
N GLY A 172 -6.11 -23.49 -10.92
CA GLY A 172 -6.60 -24.38 -11.98
C GLY A 172 -7.92 -23.95 -12.62
N ALA A 173 -8.63 -22.95 -12.05
CA ALA A 173 -9.91 -22.48 -12.56
C ALA A 173 -9.76 -21.11 -13.23
N PRO A 174 -10.43 -20.87 -14.38
CA PRO A 174 -10.47 -19.56 -15.01
C PRO A 174 -11.10 -18.53 -14.07
N ARG A 175 -10.61 -17.29 -14.15
CA ARG A 175 -11.23 -16.17 -13.42
C ARG A 175 -12.66 -15.99 -13.97
N PRO A 176 -13.68 -15.82 -13.11
CA PRO A 176 -14.95 -15.31 -13.58
C PRO A 176 -14.72 -13.93 -14.22
N GLN A 177 -15.27 -13.68 -15.41
CA GLN A 177 -15.29 -12.34 -15.99
C GLN A 177 -15.95 -11.40 -14.99
N LEU A 178 -15.27 -10.30 -14.69
CA LEU A 178 -15.81 -9.30 -13.78
C LEU A 178 -16.71 -8.35 -14.57
N PRO A 179 -17.94 -8.08 -14.11
CA PRO A 179 -18.78 -7.07 -14.73
C PRO A 179 -18.16 -5.67 -14.53
N ASP A 180 -18.51 -4.72 -15.41
CA ASP A 180 -18.12 -3.32 -15.26
C ASP A 180 -18.53 -2.79 -13.88
N ILE A 181 -17.65 -2.01 -13.23
CA ILE A 181 -17.92 -1.38 -11.94
C ILE A 181 -19.17 -0.50 -11.98
N ARG A 182 -19.44 0.14 -13.13
CA ARG A 182 -20.56 1.06 -13.35
C ARG A 182 -21.91 0.36 -13.25
N ASP A 183 -21.94 -0.94 -13.52
CA ASP A 183 -23.14 -1.76 -13.46
C ASP A 183 -23.39 -2.35 -12.06
N GLN A 184 -22.38 -2.32 -11.17
CA GLN A 184 -22.42 -2.98 -9.86
C GLN A 184 -22.36 -2.03 -8.65
N ILE A 185 -21.68 -0.89 -8.81
CA ILE A 185 -21.56 0.11 -7.76
C ILE A 185 -22.51 1.28 -8.07
N ASN A 186 -23.24 1.73 -7.06
CA ASN A 186 -24.12 2.88 -7.23
C ASN A 186 -23.31 4.16 -7.53
N ARG A 187 -23.93 5.11 -8.22
CA ARG A 187 -23.27 6.37 -8.64
C ARG A 187 -22.74 7.19 -7.45
N GLU A 188 -23.42 7.16 -6.31
CA GLU A 188 -23.03 7.91 -5.10
C GLU A 188 -21.71 7.39 -4.51
N THR A 189 -21.53 6.07 -4.44
CA THR A 189 -20.29 5.43 -3.97
C THR A 189 -19.14 5.75 -4.91
N VAL A 190 -19.35 5.69 -6.24
CA VAL A 190 -18.33 6.08 -7.23
C VAL A 190 -17.96 7.56 -7.08
N ALA A 191 -18.96 8.45 -6.97
CA ALA A 191 -18.73 9.89 -6.79
C ALA A 191 -17.99 10.20 -5.49
N TYR A 192 -18.34 9.51 -4.39
CA TYR A 192 -17.67 9.64 -3.10
C TYR A 192 -16.19 9.27 -3.20
N VAL A 193 -15.89 8.12 -3.81
CA VAL A 193 -14.52 7.64 -3.99
C VAL A 193 -13.73 8.54 -4.94
N LYS A 194 -14.33 8.98 -6.05
CA LYS A 194 -13.71 9.94 -6.96
C LYS A 194 -13.30 11.20 -6.21
N ARG A 195 -14.19 11.77 -5.39
CA ARG A 195 -13.86 12.96 -4.57
C ARG A 195 -12.69 12.71 -3.62
N LEU A 196 -12.61 11.54 -2.98
CA LEU A 196 -11.47 11.19 -2.11
C LEU A 196 -10.14 11.21 -2.88
N LEU A 197 -10.11 10.64 -4.08
CA LEU A 197 -8.90 10.51 -4.90
C LEU A 197 -8.57 11.78 -5.71
N SER A 198 -9.57 12.62 -5.98
CA SER A 198 -9.40 13.92 -6.61
C SER A 198 -8.82 14.98 -5.68
N ASN A 199 -8.65 14.69 -4.39
CA ASN A 199 -8.02 15.58 -3.41
C ASN A 199 -6.69 16.14 -3.94
N SER A 200 -6.43 17.43 -3.70
CA SER A 200 -5.24 18.14 -4.15
C SER A 200 -3.94 17.62 -3.52
N ALA A 201 -4.03 16.93 -2.37
CA ALA A 201 -2.90 16.27 -1.72
C ALA A 201 -2.43 14.99 -2.43
N ILE A 202 -3.09 14.57 -3.50
CA ILE A 202 -2.78 13.35 -4.26
C ILE A 202 -2.36 13.73 -5.68
N SER A 203 -1.12 13.44 -6.06
CA SER A 203 -0.63 13.65 -7.43
C SER A 203 -1.10 12.57 -8.40
N ALA A 204 -1.01 12.86 -9.71
CA ALA A 204 -1.32 11.88 -10.75
C ALA A 204 -0.29 10.73 -10.77
N GLU A 205 0.97 11.05 -10.45
CA GLU A 205 2.08 10.11 -10.35
C GLU A 205 1.84 9.11 -9.20
N ALA A 206 1.42 9.59 -8.03
CA ALA A 206 1.07 8.74 -6.90
C ALA A 206 -0.08 7.78 -7.26
N LEU A 207 -1.11 8.28 -7.95
CA LEU A 207 -2.22 7.46 -8.45
C LEU A 207 -1.76 6.42 -9.47
N ARG A 208 -0.89 6.81 -10.41
CA ARG A 208 -0.34 5.90 -11.42
C ARG A 208 0.48 4.78 -10.75
N LEU A 209 1.39 5.12 -9.84
CA LEU A 209 2.21 4.13 -9.14
C LEU A 209 1.35 3.17 -8.34
N LYS A 210 0.36 3.68 -7.59
CA LYS A 210 -0.59 2.84 -6.85
C LYS A 210 -1.44 1.98 -7.79
N LEU A 211 -1.91 2.51 -8.91
CA LEU A 211 -2.63 1.71 -9.91
C LEU A 211 -1.80 0.52 -10.40
N LEU A 212 -0.53 0.74 -10.72
CA LEU A 212 0.37 -0.31 -11.21
C LEU A 212 0.64 -1.36 -10.13
N ASP A 213 0.97 -0.91 -8.91
CA ASP A 213 1.11 -1.75 -7.72
C ASP A 213 -0.13 -2.64 -7.49
N ARG A 214 -1.31 -2.03 -7.45
CA ARG A 214 -2.58 -2.74 -7.27
C ARG A 214 -2.87 -3.67 -8.43
N PHE A 215 -2.54 -3.31 -9.67
CA PHE A 215 -2.78 -4.18 -10.81
C PHE A 215 -2.02 -5.51 -10.67
N VAL A 216 -0.72 -5.46 -10.38
CA VAL A 216 0.09 -6.67 -10.18
C VAL A 216 -0.49 -7.52 -9.03
N PHE A 217 -0.77 -6.90 -7.90
CA PHE A 217 -1.24 -7.63 -6.72
C PHE A 217 -2.69 -8.15 -6.85
N ASP A 218 -3.64 -7.27 -7.17
CA ASP A 218 -5.08 -7.55 -7.18
C ASP A 218 -5.53 -8.34 -8.41
N VAL A 219 -4.92 -8.10 -9.56
CA VAL A 219 -5.30 -8.75 -10.83
C VAL A 219 -4.39 -9.92 -11.12
N GLU A 220 -3.08 -9.70 -11.21
CA GLU A 220 -2.17 -10.73 -11.72
C GLU A 220 -1.89 -11.83 -10.69
N ILE A 221 -1.55 -11.46 -9.45
CA ILE A 221 -1.26 -12.44 -8.40
C ILE A 221 -2.57 -12.98 -7.83
N ALA A 222 -3.41 -12.14 -7.22
CA ALA A 222 -4.61 -12.60 -6.53
C ALA A 222 -5.66 -13.23 -7.47
N GLY A 223 -5.74 -12.76 -8.72
CA GLY A 223 -6.68 -13.28 -9.71
C GLY A 223 -6.28 -14.63 -10.31
N HIS A 224 -4.98 -14.90 -10.46
CA HIS A 224 -4.49 -16.06 -11.25
C HIS A 224 -3.70 -17.09 -10.43
N HIS A 225 -3.28 -16.75 -9.22
CA HIS A 225 -2.41 -17.59 -8.41
C HIS A 225 -3.00 -17.87 -7.02
N LEU A 226 -2.63 -19.02 -6.46
CA LEU A 226 -2.84 -19.30 -5.04
C LEU A 226 -1.90 -18.39 -4.24
N LYS A 227 -2.40 -17.91 -3.10
CA LYS A 227 -1.63 -17.08 -2.20
C LYS A 227 -2.13 -17.20 -0.76
N GLY A 228 -1.22 -16.98 0.17
CA GLY A 228 -1.50 -16.92 1.60
C GLY A 228 -1.98 -15.56 2.03
N ARG A 229 -1.78 -15.26 3.32
CA ARG A 229 -2.00 -13.94 3.88
C ARG A 229 -0.85 -13.01 3.44
N PRO A 230 -1.11 -12.03 2.57
CA PRO A 230 -0.07 -11.11 2.13
C PRO A 230 0.11 -9.98 3.16
N SER A 231 1.27 -9.35 3.11
CA SER A 231 1.58 -8.13 3.84
C SER A 231 2.50 -7.26 3.00
N ASP A 232 2.46 -5.96 3.22
CA ASP A 232 3.27 -4.99 2.52
C ASP A 232 3.99 -4.06 3.49
N ILE A 233 5.14 -3.56 3.03
CA ILE A 233 5.77 -2.37 3.56
C ILE A 233 5.33 -1.24 2.64
N ASP A 234 4.73 -0.18 3.17
CA ASP A 234 4.27 0.94 2.34
C ASP A 234 5.48 1.71 1.76
N PHE A 235 6.46 2.02 2.63
CA PHE A 235 7.69 2.72 2.25
C PHE A 235 8.92 2.19 2.99
N ILE A 236 10.08 2.35 2.38
CA ILE A 236 11.37 2.07 3.02
C ILE A 236 12.17 3.37 3.09
N LYS A 237 12.67 3.70 4.28
CA LYS A 237 13.64 4.78 4.46
C LYS A 237 15.06 4.22 4.54
N LEU A 238 15.94 4.65 3.65
CA LEU A 238 17.38 4.42 3.74
C LEU A 238 18.00 5.51 4.62
N ARG A 239 18.62 5.10 5.72
CA ARG A 239 19.36 5.97 6.63
C ARG A 239 20.77 6.23 6.10
N SER A 240 21.40 7.29 6.61
CA SER A 240 22.78 7.65 6.26
C SER A 240 23.83 6.62 6.68
N ASP A 241 23.52 5.79 7.68
CA ASP A 241 24.36 4.65 8.10
C ASP A 241 24.16 3.39 7.24
N GLY A 242 23.32 3.47 6.20
CA GLY A 242 23.03 2.36 5.29
C GLY A 242 21.99 1.37 5.81
N CYS A 243 21.42 1.58 7.00
CA CYS A 243 20.30 0.78 7.49
C CYS A 243 19.00 1.19 6.80
N ILE A 244 18.08 0.24 6.64
CA ILE A 244 16.73 0.51 6.15
C ILE A 244 15.74 0.56 7.30
N VAL A 245 14.70 1.38 7.19
CA VAL A 245 13.62 1.49 8.16
C VAL A 245 12.30 1.26 7.41
N PRO A 246 11.57 0.17 7.69
CA PRO A 246 10.22 -0.02 7.14
C PRO A 246 9.25 1.03 7.69
N ILE A 247 8.32 1.48 6.86
CA ILE A 247 7.33 2.49 7.20
C ILE A 247 5.95 1.97 6.80
N ASP A 248 5.01 2.00 7.74
CA ASP A 248 3.58 1.81 7.54
C ASP A 248 2.89 3.17 7.61
N VAL A 249 2.20 3.57 6.55
CA VAL A 249 1.51 4.85 6.44
C VAL A 249 0.01 4.63 6.52
N LYS A 250 -0.68 5.40 7.36
CA LYS A 250 -2.14 5.35 7.47
C LYS A 250 -2.78 6.73 7.46
N ASP A 251 -4.02 6.81 6.99
CA ASP A 251 -4.86 8.00 7.14
C ASP A 251 -5.95 7.73 8.19
N LYS A 252 -5.89 8.47 9.30
CA LYS A 252 -6.75 8.25 10.47
C LYS A 252 -7.40 9.56 10.90
N TYR A 253 -8.56 9.41 11.54
CA TYR A 253 -9.16 10.46 12.35
C TYR A 253 -8.76 10.24 13.80
N VAL A 254 -8.57 11.32 14.56
CA VAL A 254 -8.36 11.21 16.00
C VAL A 254 -9.64 10.72 16.65
N SER A 255 -9.56 9.65 17.45
CA SER A 255 -10.72 9.15 18.19
C SER A 255 -11.23 10.22 19.17
N ARG A 256 -12.47 10.10 19.66
CA ARG A 256 -12.96 10.99 20.74
C ARG A 256 -12.10 10.94 22.01
N LYS A 257 -11.31 9.88 22.19
CA LYS A 257 -10.39 9.69 23.32
C LYS A 257 -8.99 10.26 23.05
N GLY A 258 -8.75 10.85 21.88
CA GLY A 258 -7.43 11.35 21.52
C GLY A 258 -6.42 10.24 21.19
N THR A 259 -6.88 9.06 20.77
CA THR A 259 -6.02 7.88 20.52
C THR A 259 -5.99 7.48 19.05
N LEU A 260 -4.90 6.81 18.66
CA LEU A 260 -4.71 6.15 17.36
C LEU A 260 -4.34 4.68 17.59
N GLY A 261 -4.82 3.78 16.73
CA GLY A 261 -4.56 2.34 16.86
C GLY A 261 -4.10 1.68 15.57
N VAL A 262 -3.38 0.57 15.74
CA VAL A 262 -2.81 -0.28 14.67
C VAL A 262 -3.52 -1.63 14.60
N ASN A 263 -3.68 -2.20 13.41
CA ASN A 263 -4.27 -3.54 13.26
C ASN A 263 -3.38 -4.58 13.96
N LEU A 264 -3.94 -5.29 14.95
CA LEU A 264 -3.23 -6.35 15.70
C LEU A 264 -2.58 -7.39 14.80
N ASP A 265 -3.25 -7.75 13.71
CA ASP A 265 -2.76 -8.81 12.85
C ASP A 265 -1.55 -8.36 12.01
N HIS A 266 -1.38 -7.05 11.81
CA HIS A 266 -0.28 -6.50 11.02
C HIS A 266 0.94 -6.16 11.88
N LEU A 267 0.73 -5.95 13.18
CA LEU A 267 1.80 -5.59 14.12
C LEU A 267 2.93 -6.64 14.18
N PRO A 268 2.66 -7.96 14.32
CA PRO A 268 3.72 -8.97 14.35
C PRO A 268 4.65 -8.93 13.14
N PHE A 269 4.11 -8.70 11.94
CA PHE A 269 4.90 -8.60 10.72
C PHE A 269 5.99 -7.53 10.82
N PHE A 270 5.66 -6.33 11.31
CA PHE A 270 6.65 -5.26 11.48
C PHE A 270 7.61 -5.52 12.66
N LEU A 271 7.15 -6.14 13.74
CA LEU A 271 8.05 -6.50 14.85
C LEU A 271 9.09 -7.54 14.42
N ASP A 272 8.69 -8.48 13.55
CA ASP A 272 9.63 -9.44 12.97
C ASP A 272 10.60 -8.75 11.99
N LEU A 273 10.13 -7.78 11.19
CA LEU A 273 11.03 -6.95 10.37
C LEU A 273 12.03 -6.15 11.22
N ASP A 274 11.62 -5.65 12.39
CA ASP A 274 12.52 -4.94 13.30
C ASP A 274 13.67 -5.84 13.78
N GLN A 275 13.37 -7.11 14.07
CA GLN A 275 14.37 -8.11 14.43
C GLN A 275 15.28 -8.45 13.24
N ILE A 276 14.70 -8.60 12.05
CA ILE A 276 15.44 -8.93 10.82
C ILE A 276 16.42 -7.81 10.47
N PHE A 277 15.98 -6.56 10.47
CA PHE A 277 16.80 -5.42 10.02
C PHE A 277 17.61 -4.75 11.15
N GLY A 278 17.29 -5.04 12.42
CA GLY A 278 17.91 -4.39 13.58
C GLY A 278 17.55 -2.91 13.70
N THR A 279 16.38 -2.52 13.19
CA THR A 279 15.89 -1.13 13.16
C THR A 279 14.42 -1.07 13.54
N GLU A 280 14.00 0.01 14.17
CA GLU A 280 12.58 0.20 14.52
C GLU A 280 11.77 0.71 13.32
N SER A 281 10.81 -0.09 12.88
CA SER A 281 9.80 0.28 11.88
C SER A 281 8.98 1.47 12.38
N GLN A 282 8.55 2.32 11.45
CA GLN A 282 7.80 3.53 11.76
C GLN A 282 6.33 3.40 11.36
N TYR A 283 5.45 3.77 12.28
CA TYR A 283 4.04 3.99 12.00
C TYR A 283 3.80 5.49 11.77
N VAL A 284 3.52 5.86 10.53
CA VAL A 284 3.30 7.25 10.11
C VAL A 284 1.83 7.47 9.84
N VAL A 285 1.26 8.52 10.43
CA VAL A 285 -0.17 8.79 10.35
C VAL A 285 -0.41 10.18 9.77
N ARG A 286 -1.18 10.21 8.69
CA ARG A 286 -1.90 11.40 8.24
C ARG A 286 -3.11 11.58 9.13
N VAL A 287 -3.09 12.57 10.01
CA VAL A 287 -4.22 12.93 10.84
C VAL A 287 -5.12 13.85 10.04
N SER A 288 -6.37 13.42 9.80
CA SER A 288 -7.33 14.14 8.97
C SER A 288 -8.56 14.55 9.76
N GLU A 289 -9.26 15.57 9.28
CA GLU A 289 -10.60 15.92 9.77
C GLU A 289 -11.64 14.88 9.34
N THR A 290 -12.68 14.70 10.15
CA THR A 290 -13.82 13.86 9.78
C THR A 290 -14.64 14.54 8.69
N GLY A 291 -14.68 13.95 7.50
CA GLY A 291 -15.47 14.49 6.39
C GLY A 291 -15.08 13.86 5.07
N PRO A 292 -15.80 14.19 3.99
CA PRO A 292 -15.44 13.70 2.67
C PRO A 292 -14.17 14.33 2.11
N ASP A 293 -13.84 15.57 2.51
CA ASP A 293 -12.69 16.29 1.99
C ASP A 293 -11.39 15.91 2.74
N ARG A 294 -11.53 15.27 3.90
CA ARG A 294 -10.43 14.75 4.73
C ARG A 294 -9.25 15.71 4.79
N ALA A 295 -9.53 16.96 5.13
CA ALA A 295 -8.52 18.00 5.23
C ALA A 295 -7.40 17.55 6.19
N LEU A 296 -6.15 17.81 5.80
CA LEU A 296 -4.99 17.47 6.60
C LEU A 296 -5.00 18.33 7.87
N VAL A 297 -4.97 17.69 9.03
CA VAL A 297 -4.68 18.36 10.29
C VAL A 297 -3.16 18.41 10.46
N GLU A 298 -2.51 17.25 10.46
CA GLU A 298 -1.07 17.14 10.63
C GLU A 298 -0.56 15.74 10.24
N TRP A 299 0.76 15.59 10.17
CA TRP A 299 1.40 14.30 10.08
C TRP A 299 2.12 13.98 11.39
N ARG A 300 2.01 12.71 11.81
CA ARG A 300 2.54 12.20 13.07
C ARG A 300 3.26 10.89 12.83
N TYR A 301 4.23 10.55 13.67
CA TYR A 301 4.88 9.25 13.62
C TYR A 301 5.28 8.71 15.00
N ILE A 302 5.37 7.39 15.09
CA ILE A 302 5.82 6.66 16.28
C ILE A 302 6.50 5.36 15.85
N ALA A 303 7.33 4.77 16.71
CA ALA A 303 7.90 3.44 16.43
C ALA A 303 6.81 2.36 16.57
N MET A 304 6.79 1.38 15.67
CA MET A 304 5.77 0.34 15.63
C MET A 304 5.76 -0.49 16.94
N ARG A 305 6.93 -0.72 17.53
CA ARG A 305 7.10 -1.42 18.82
C ARG A 305 6.31 -0.81 19.98
N GLU A 306 6.00 0.48 19.96
CA GLU A 306 5.26 1.13 21.05
C GLU A 306 3.85 0.54 21.21
N PHE A 307 3.25 0.07 20.11
CA PHE A 307 1.94 -0.59 20.14
C PHE A 307 1.98 -1.96 20.82
N SER A 308 3.11 -2.66 20.82
CA SER A 308 3.25 -3.96 21.50
C SER A 308 3.16 -3.85 23.03
N LEU A 309 3.46 -2.66 23.56
CA LEU A 309 3.41 -2.34 24.99
C LEU A 309 2.08 -1.68 25.38
N ALA A 310 1.27 -1.30 24.39
CA ALA A 310 0.03 -0.58 24.59
C ALA A 310 -1.08 -1.48 25.12
N ARG A 311 -2.00 -0.90 25.87
CA ARG A 311 -3.22 -1.60 26.27
C ARG A 311 -4.10 -1.81 25.04
N THR A 312 -4.66 -3.01 24.92
CA THR A 312 -5.71 -3.27 23.93
C THR A 312 -7.00 -2.57 24.37
N GLY A 313 -7.45 -1.65 23.53
CA GLY A 313 -8.75 -1.01 23.67
C GLY A 313 -9.78 -1.72 22.80
N ARG A 314 -11.01 -1.88 23.31
CA ARG A 314 -12.18 -2.05 22.44
C ARG A 314 -12.52 -0.68 21.87
N GLY A 315 -11.93 -0.33 20.74
CA GLY A 315 -12.07 1.00 20.19
C GLY A 315 -12.01 1.07 18.67
N ASN A 316 -12.78 2.03 18.17
CA ASN A 316 -13.06 2.28 16.77
C ASN A 316 -11.83 2.88 16.06
N CYS A 317 -10.82 2.05 15.79
CA CYS A 317 -9.52 2.51 15.28
C CYS A 317 -9.44 2.66 13.76
N GLY A 318 -10.58 2.74 13.08
CA GLY A 318 -10.68 2.93 11.63
C GLY A 318 -11.49 4.16 11.25
N ALA A 319 -11.38 4.58 10.00
CA ALA A 319 -12.25 5.59 9.39
C ALA A 319 -13.75 5.23 9.40
N ASN A 320 -14.10 4.03 9.86
CA ASN A 320 -15.44 3.51 10.02
C ASN A 320 -15.64 3.19 11.50
N GLY A 321 -16.29 4.09 12.22
CA GLY A 321 -16.32 4.09 13.67
C GLY A 321 -17.19 3.01 14.34
N LYS A 322 -17.23 1.76 13.86
CA LYS A 322 -18.11 0.70 14.42
C LYS A 322 -17.62 -0.76 14.37
N ASP A 323 -16.33 -1.02 14.31
CA ASP A 323 -15.83 -2.38 14.52
C ASP A 323 -15.03 -2.43 15.83
N ALA A 324 -15.58 -3.11 16.83
CA ALA A 324 -14.91 -3.44 18.09
C ALA A 324 -13.92 -4.58 17.84
N GLU A 325 -12.85 -4.28 17.13
CA GLU A 325 -11.65 -5.13 17.14
C GLU A 325 -10.77 -4.63 18.29
N ASP A 326 -10.32 -5.56 19.13
CA ASP A 326 -9.33 -5.23 20.15
C ASP A 326 -8.10 -4.68 19.40
N THR A 327 -7.78 -3.42 19.65
CA THR A 327 -6.73 -2.71 18.93
C THR A 327 -5.81 -2.08 19.97
N PRO A 328 -4.47 -2.24 19.87
CA PRO A 328 -3.54 -1.47 20.68
C PRO A 328 -3.69 -0.02 20.28
N GLU A 329 -3.95 0.81 21.28
CA GLU A 329 -4.16 2.24 21.11
C GLU A 329 -3.10 3.01 21.88
N LEU A 330 -2.57 4.05 21.25
CA LEU A 330 -1.68 5.00 21.88
C LEU A 330 -2.30 6.40 21.85
N PRO A 331 -2.18 7.20 22.92
CA PRO A 331 -2.47 8.62 22.91
C PRO A 331 -1.75 9.34 21.76
N LEU A 332 -2.44 10.24 21.07
CA LEU A 332 -1.86 11.07 20.00
C LEU A 332 -0.66 11.88 20.50
N ALA A 333 -0.67 12.26 21.79
CA ALA A 333 0.42 13.00 22.43
C ALA A 333 1.76 12.24 22.45
N ASP A 334 1.73 10.91 22.37
CA ASP A 334 2.93 10.07 22.34
C ASP A 334 3.58 10.06 20.94
N PHE A 335 2.84 10.50 19.91
CA PHE A 335 3.34 10.60 18.55
C PHE A 335 4.12 11.89 18.34
N LYS A 336 5.26 11.77 17.67
CA LYS A 336 6.07 12.91 17.26
C LYS A 336 5.46 13.56 16.03
N VAL A 337 5.53 14.89 15.95
CA VAL A 337 5.17 15.64 14.73
C VAL A 337 6.13 15.22 13.62
N TRP A 338 5.58 14.88 12.48
CA TRP A 338 6.34 14.62 11.26
C TRP A 338 6.18 15.83 10.35
N SER A 339 7.17 16.71 10.29
CA SER A 339 7.11 17.86 9.38
C SER A 339 7.66 17.44 8.01
N PRO A 340 6.90 17.54 6.91
CA PRO A 340 7.45 17.49 5.55
C PRO A 340 8.54 18.57 5.36
N PRO A 341 9.53 18.41 4.46
CA PRO A 341 10.43 19.50 4.13
C PRO A 341 9.64 20.56 3.36
N GLY A 342 9.87 21.84 3.63
CA GLY A 342 9.21 22.92 2.92
C GLY A 342 7.84 23.33 3.45
N THR A 343 7.25 22.58 4.40
CA THR A 343 6.25 23.15 5.30
C THR A 343 7.03 23.94 6.35
N LYS A 344 7.00 25.28 6.25
CA LYS A 344 7.43 26.11 7.37
C LYS A 344 6.63 25.67 8.59
N ASP A 345 7.31 25.35 9.68
CA ASP A 345 6.64 25.32 10.99
C ASP A 345 5.89 26.66 11.15
N PRO A 346 4.64 26.66 11.66
CA PRO A 346 3.91 27.89 11.92
C PRO A 346 4.66 28.82 12.89
#